data_AF-A7I9K8-F1
#
_entry.id   AF-A7I9K8-F1
#
_cell.length_a   1.000
_cell.length_b   1.000
_cell.length_c   1.000
_cell.angle_alpha   90.00
_cell.angle_beta   90.00
_cell.angle_gamma   90.00
#
_symmetry.space_group_name_H-M   'P 1'
#
loop_
_entity.id
_entity.type
_entity.pdbx_description
1 polymer ?
#
loop_
_entity_poly.entity_id
_entity_poly.type
_entity_poly.pdbx_seq_one_letter_code
_entity_poly.pdbx_strand_id
1 'polypeptide(L)'
;MLFLNQYGVLLGTIFVVVFSLLVFGGITYAIFIAYPSVVAGNRRRNIDATLPYAINYITSMSTAGITPAEIFRLLGDSPIYGESSVEARYIARELDIFGRDLIDALRIVSSSTPSLRMKEFLQGAMASISSGGNLTEYFRTKAAQYALENRQTQKLFLDTLALISESYVTAMVAGTLFLIILQSIMSVLGGDSKPIFLYVVIYLMIPFGTMMFIIMISSMTPES
;
A
#
# COMPACT_ATOMS: atom_id res chain seq x y z
N MET A 1 10.59 -39.36 -50.26
CA MET A 1 10.23 -38.03 -49.72
C MET A 1 9.40 -38.07 -48.43
N LEU A 2 8.82 -39.20 -47.99
CA LEU A 2 8.01 -39.29 -46.76
C LEU A 2 8.82 -39.32 -45.43
N PHE A 3 10.06 -39.83 -45.43
CA PHE A 3 10.87 -39.95 -44.21
C PHE A 3 11.43 -38.62 -43.70
N LEU A 4 11.77 -37.68 -44.59
CA LEU A 4 12.24 -36.32 -44.21
C LEU A 4 11.17 -35.52 -43.44
N ASN A 5 9.88 -35.81 -43.68
CA ASN A 5 8.77 -35.13 -43.01
C ASN A 5 8.56 -35.66 -41.57
N GLN A 6 8.74 -36.96 -41.34
CA GLN A 6 8.59 -37.55 -40.01
C GLN A 6 9.70 -37.12 -39.03
N TYR A 7 10.95 -37.01 -39.48
CA TYR A 7 12.04 -36.49 -38.64
C TYR A 7 11.90 -34.99 -38.34
N GLY A 8 11.37 -34.21 -39.29
CA GLY A 8 11.08 -32.78 -39.09
C GLY A 8 9.97 -32.53 -38.05
N VAL A 9 8.91 -33.35 -38.07
CA VAL A 9 7.83 -33.28 -37.07
C VAL A 9 8.33 -33.68 -35.68
N LEU A 10 9.13 -34.75 -35.59
CA LEU A 10 9.72 -35.19 -34.31
C LEU A 10 10.65 -34.12 -33.71
N LEU A 11 11.56 -33.54 -34.50
CA LEU A 11 12.42 -32.45 -34.06
C LEU A 11 11.62 -31.21 -33.64
N GLY A 12 10.57 -30.86 -34.39
CA GLY A 12 9.67 -29.76 -34.07
C GLY A 12 8.95 -29.97 -32.73
N THR A 13 8.41 -31.17 -32.48
CA THR A 13 7.75 -31.49 -31.21
C THR A 13 8.71 -31.44 -30.02
N ILE A 14 9.94 -31.96 -30.16
CA ILE A 14 10.96 -31.88 -29.10
C ILE A 14 11.31 -30.42 -28.80
N PHE A 15 11.49 -29.60 -29.83
CA PHE A 15 11.78 -28.17 -29.66
C PHE A 15 10.66 -27.43 -28.93
N VAL A 16 9.40 -27.66 -29.30
CA VAL A 16 8.23 -27.03 -28.64
C VAL A 16 8.11 -27.47 -27.18
N VAL A 17 8.35 -28.75 -26.88
CA VAL A 17 8.27 -29.26 -25.49
C VAL A 17 9.39 -28.67 -24.63
N VAL A 18 10.63 -28.63 -25.14
CA VAL A 18 11.77 -28.03 -24.41
C VAL A 18 11.57 -26.53 -24.23
N PHE A 19 11.10 -25.82 -25.25
CA PHE A 19 10.81 -24.40 -25.17
C PHE A 19 9.69 -24.11 -24.17
N SER A 20 8.60 -24.88 -24.21
CA SER A 20 7.49 -24.77 -23.26
C SER A 20 7.95 -25.01 -21.82
N LEU A 21 8.76 -26.05 -21.58
CA LEU A 21 9.33 -26.34 -20.25
C LEU A 21 10.25 -25.21 -19.75
N LEU A 22 11.07 -24.63 -20.61
CA LEU A 22 11.93 -23.50 -20.25
C LEU A 22 11.11 -22.24 -19.92
N VAL A 23 10.07 -21.94 -20.70
CA VAL A 23 9.21 -20.77 -20.47
C VAL A 23 8.38 -20.96 -19.20
N PHE A 24 7.67 -22.08 -19.04
CA PHE A 24 6.87 -22.35 -17.84
C PHE A 24 7.73 -22.51 -16.59
N GLY A 25 8.88 -23.20 -16.69
CA GLY A 25 9.84 -23.34 -15.61
C GLY A 25 10.46 -22.00 -15.21
N GLY A 26 10.84 -21.19 -16.18
CA GLY A 26 11.38 -19.85 -15.96
C GLY A 26 10.37 -18.90 -15.30
N ILE A 27 9.12 -18.90 -15.77
CA ILE A 27 8.03 -18.11 -15.17
C ILE A 27 7.76 -18.57 -13.72
N THR A 28 7.66 -19.87 -13.49
CA THR A 28 7.42 -20.41 -12.15
C THR A 28 8.55 -20.04 -11.19
N TYR A 29 9.80 -20.16 -11.63
CA TYR A 29 10.98 -19.77 -10.85
C TYR A 29 10.97 -18.25 -10.55
N ALA A 30 10.64 -17.42 -11.53
CA ALA A 30 10.53 -15.97 -11.35
C ALA A 30 9.44 -15.61 -10.34
N ILE A 31 8.28 -16.27 -10.39
CA ILE A 31 7.19 -16.08 -9.42
C ILE A 31 7.64 -16.48 -8.01
N PHE A 32 8.35 -17.61 -7.86
CA PHE A 32 8.84 -18.06 -6.56
C PHE A 32 9.84 -17.09 -5.92
N ILE A 33 10.66 -16.41 -6.72
CA ILE A 33 11.58 -15.36 -6.25
C ILE A 33 10.83 -14.07 -5.90
N ALA A 34 9.82 -13.70 -6.70
CA ALA A 34 9.05 -12.47 -6.49
C ALA A 34 8.04 -12.59 -5.34
N TYR A 35 7.49 -13.77 -5.08
CA TYR A 35 6.50 -14.00 -4.04
C TYR A 35 6.91 -13.50 -2.63
N PRO A 36 8.11 -13.85 -2.09
CA PRO A 36 8.50 -13.40 -0.77
C PRO A 36 8.65 -11.87 -0.68
N SER A 37 9.09 -11.19 -1.74
CA SER A 37 9.21 -9.73 -1.73
C SER A 37 7.84 -9.04 -1.72
N VAL A 38 6.85 -9.60 -2.42
CA VAL A 38 5.46 -9.12 -2.39
C VAL A 38 4.84 -9.32 -1.01
N VAL A 39 4.98 -10.51 -0.42
CA VAL A 39 4.45 -10.80 0.93
C VAL A 39 5.11 -9.91 1.98
N ALA A 40 6.44 -9.74 1.93
CA ALA A 40 7.16 -8.84 2.83
C ALA A 40 6.73 -7.37 2.63
N GLY A 41 6.48 -6.95 1.40
CA GLY A 41 5.98 -5.62 1.06
C GLY A 41 4.59 -5.36 1.65
N ASN A 42 3.67 -6.31 1.49
CA ASN A 42 2.32 -6.21 2.07
C ASN A 42 2.38 -6.15 3.60
N ARG A 43 3.19 -7.00 4.23
CA ARG A 43 3.37 -7.00 5.68
C ARG A 43 3.99 -5.69 6.18
N ARG A 44 5.01 -5.18 5.49
CA ARG A 44 5.61 -3.86 5.77
C ARG A 44 4.56 -2.75 5.74
N ARG A 45 3.74 -2.70 4.69
CA ARG A 45 2.69 -1.69 4.52
C ARG A 45 1.65 -1.76 5.64
N ASN A 46 1.23 -2.97 6.02
CA ASN A 46 0.29 -3.18 7.10
C ASN A 46 0.87 -2.73 8.46
N ILE A 47 2.14 -3.06 8.74
CA ILE A 47 2.83 -2.58 9.95
C ILE A 47 2.89 -1.06 9.95
N ASP A 48 3.33 -0.43 8.86
CA ASP A 48 3.48 1.03 8.75
C ASP A 48 2.15 1.76 8.92
N ALA A 49 1.03 1.15 8.48
CA ALA A 49 -0.31 1.70 8.64
C ALA A 49 -0.81 1.65 10.10
N THR A 50 -0.55 0.55 10.82
CA THR A 50 -1.02 0.38 12.21
C THR A 50 -0.08 0.98 13.25
N LEU A 51 1.19 1.20 12.90
CA LEU A 51 2.25 1.65 13.81
C LEU A 51 1.93 2.96 14.55
N PRO A 52 1.42 4.04 13.91
CA PRO A 52 1.12 5.28 14.63
C PRO A 52 0.08 5.08 15.74
N TYR A 53 -0.90 4.19 15.54
CA TYR A 53 -1.92 3.88 16.53
C TYR A 53 -1.35 3.05 17.69
N ALA A 54 -0.51 2.06 17.37
CA ALA A 54 0.17 1.24 18.36
C ALA A 54 1.12 2.08 19.25
N ILE A 55 1.89 3.01 18.69
CA ILE A 55 2.80 3.86 19.47
C ILE A 55 2.03 4.85 20.36
N ASN A 56 0.89 5.35 19.90
CA ASN A 56 0.01 6.16 20.77
C ASN A 56 -0.46 5.33 21.97
N TYR A 57 -0.87 4.07 21.76
CA TYR A 57 -1.23 3.16 22.85
C TYR A 57 -0.06 2.91 23.82
N ILE A 58 1.13 2.60 23.29
CA ILE A 58 2.35 2.43 24.09
C ILE A 58 2.62 3.69 24.94
N THR A 59 2.49 4.87 24.35
CA THR A 59 2.73 6.15 25.03
C THR A 59 1.72 6.40 26.15
N SER A 60 0.44 6.11 25.92
CA SER A 60 -0.61 6.22 26.93
C SER A 60 -0.32 5.28 28.11
N MET A 61 0.04 4.02 27.84
CA MET A 61 0.37 3.04 28.88
C MET A 61 1.66 3.40 29.65
N SER A 62 2.68 3.88 28.95
CA SER A 62 3.94 4.34 29.56
C SER A 62 3.74 5.57 30.43
N THR A 63 2.85 6.48 30.03
CA THR A 63 2.48 7.66 30.84
C THR A 63 1.68 7.26 32.09
N ALA A 64 0.92 6.16 32.02
CA ALA A 64 0.23 5.57 33.17
C ALA A 64 1.18 4.82 34.14
N GLY A 65 2.48 4.76 33.84
CA GLY A 65 3.48 4.11 34.69
C GLY A 65 3.58 2.59 34.53
N ILE A 66 2.96 2.03 33.48
CA ILE A 66 3.09 0.60 33.17
C ILE A 66 4.51 0.32 32.68
N THR A 67 5.08 -0.81 33.09
CA THR A 67 6.45 -1.18 32.73
C THR A 67 6.55 -1.50 31.24
N PRO A 68 7.68 -1.19 30.57
CA PRO A 68 7.80 -1.37 29.11
C PRO A 68 7.55 -2.80 28.64
N ALA A 69 8.01 -3.80 29.40
CA ALA A 69 7.75 -5.21 29.13
C ALA A 69 6.25 -5.52 29.10
N GLU A 70 5.51 -5.03 30.09
CA GLU A 70 4.06 -5.24 30.19
C GLU A 70 3.30 -4.49 29.09
N ILE A 71 3.75 -3.30 28.68
CA ILE A 71 3.15 -2.57 27.55
C ILE A 71 3.20 -3.39 26.26
N PHE A 72 4.35 -4.02 25.96
CA PHE A 72 4.47 -4.86 24.75
C PHE A 72 3.62 -6.13 24.84
N ARG A 73 3.43 -6.70 26.04
CA ARG A 73 2.47 -7.81 26.26
C ARG A 73 1.04 -7.37 25.97
N LEU A 74 0.58 -6.28 26.60
CA LEU A 74 -0.77 -5.75 26.41
C LEU A 74 -1.05 -5.36 24.95
N LEU A 75 -0.06 -4.75 24.27
CA LEU A 75 -0.17 -4.45 22.85
C LEU A 75 -0.26 -5.73 22.00
N GLY A 76 0.49 -6.77 22.36
CA GLY A 76 0.48 -8.07 21.69
C GLY A 76 -0.85 -8.82 21.82
N ASP A 77 -1.60 -8.57 22.89
CA ASP A 77 -2.92 -9.16 23.13
C ASP A 77 -4.06 -8.39 22.49
N SER A 78 -3.81 -7.16 22.01
CA SER A 78 -4.83 -6.30 21.43
C SER A 78 -4.83 -6.37 19.90
N PRO A 79 -5.68 -7.22 19.28
CA PRO A 79 -5.68 -7.44 17.83
C PRO A 79 -6.12 -6.20 17.02
N ILE A 80 -6.70 -5.19 17.67
CA ILE A 80 -7.14 -3.94 17.03
C ILE A 80 -5.98 -3.17 16.39
N TYR A 81 -4.74 -3.40 16.83
CA TYR A 81 -3.54 -2.77 16.28
C TYR A 81 -2.89 -3.59 15.15
N GLY A 82 -3.59 -4.58 14.59
CA GLY A 82 -3.20 -5.31 13.39
C GLY A 82 -1.79 -5.89 13.46
N GLU A 83 -0.98 -5.71 12.41
CA GLU A 83 0.38 -6.26 12.35
C GLU A 83 1.34 -5.67 13.40
N SER A 84 1.11 -4.45 13.90
CA SER A 84 1.89 -3.93 15.02
C SER A 84 1.65 -4.69 16.33
N SER A 85 0.44 -5.21 16.55
CA SER A 85 0.16 -6.13 17.67
C SER A 85 0.91 -7.46 17.50
N VAL A 86 1.04 -7.95 16.26
CA VAL A 86 1.76 -9.19 15.96
C VAL A 86 3.26 -9.04 16.27
N GLU A 87 3.87 -7.92 15.87
CA GLU A 87 5.26 -7.58 16.23
C GLU A 87 5.44 -7.48 17.76
N ALA A 88 4.52 -6.82 18.46
CA ALA A 88 4.54 -6.74 19.92
C ALA A 88 4.38 -8.12 20.60
N ARG A 89 3.57 -9.01 20.03
CA ARG A 89 3.40 -10.39 20.48
C ARG A 89 4.69 -11.20 20.31
N TYR A 90 5.47 -10.96 19.26
CA TYR A 90 6.80 -11.58 19.15
C TYR A 90 7.74 -11.09 20.26
N ILE A 91 7.70 -9.80 20.61
CA ILE A 91 8.48 -9.26 21.74
C ILE A 91 8.04 -9.93 23.05
N ALA A 92 6.74 -9.96 23.33
CA ALA A 92 6.18 -10.63 24.51
C ALA A 92 6.59 -12.11 24.60
N ARG A 93 6.60 -12.81 23.46
CA ARG A 93 7.05 -14.20 23.38
C ARG A 93 8.52 -14.39 23.77
N GLU A 94 9.41 -13.51 23.31
CA GLU A 94 10.84 -13.56 23.67
C GLU A 94 11.06 -13.35 25.18
N LEU A 95 10.22 -12.53 25.82
CA LEU A 95 10.23 -12.30 27.26
C LEU A 95 9.68 -13.52 28.02
N ASP A 96 8.49 -14.00 27.65
CA ASP A 96 7.70 -14.93 28.47
C ASP A 96 8.10 -16.38 28.26
N ILE A 97 8.37 -16.76 27.01
CA ILE A 97 8.69 -18.15 26.65
C ILE A 97 10.20 -18.38 26.72
N PHE A 98 10.99 -17.43 26.22
CA PHE A 98 12.44 -17.59 26.12
C PHE A 98 13.21 -16.95 27.28
N GLY A 99 12.53 -16.20 28.17
CA GLY A 99 13.13 -15.61 29.37
C GLY A 99 14.22 -14.57 29.07
N ARG A 100 14.18 -13.95 27.89
CA ARG A 100 15.18 -12.95 27.47
C ARG A 100 14.92 -11.61 28.15
N ASP A 101 15.96 -10.79 28.23
CA ASP A 101 15.80 -9.39 28.61
C ASP A 101 15.07 -8.59 27.50
N LEU A 102 14.43 -7.49 27.89
CA LEU A 102 13.70 -6.61 26.98
C LEU A 102 14.61 -6.04 25.88
N ILE A 103 15.86 -5.70 26.19
CA ILE A 103 16.78 -5.17 25.17
C ILE A 103 17.07 -6.24 24.11
N ASP A 104 17.28 -7.48 24.52
CA ASP A 104 17.54 -8.60 23.60
C ASP A 104 16.28 -8.97 22.78
N ALA A 105 15.10 -8.96 23.40
CA ALA A 105 13.83 -9.19 22.72
C ALA A 105 13.58 -8.13 21.63
N LEU A 106 13.76 -6.85 21.97
CA LEU A 106 13.64 -5.74 21.01
C LEU A 106 14.67 -5.86 19.87
N ARG A 107 15.89 -6.30 20.17
CA ARG A 107 16.94 -6.50 19.16
C ARG A 107 16.55 -7.58 18.16
N ILE A 108 16.08 -8.73 18.63
CA ILE A 108 15.67 -9.85 17.77
C ILE A 108 14.54 -9.39 16.84
N VAL A 109 13.47 -8.82 17.40
CA VAL A 109 12.30 -8.40 16.62
C VAL A 109 12.62 -7.26 15.65
N SER A 110 13.44 -6.29 16.06
CA SER A 110 13.88 -5.20 15.15
C SER A 110 14.74 -5.69 13.98
N SER A 111 15.41 -6.85 14.12
CA SER A 111 16.20 -7.45 13.04
C SER A 111 15.36 -8.23 12.04
N SER A 112 14.20 -8.77 12.47
CA SER A 112 13.30 -9.58 11.63
C SER A 112 12.16 -8.79 10.99
N THR A 113 11.85 -7.58 11.49
CA THR A 113 10.73 -6.79 10.98
C THR A 113 11.01 -6.22 9.57
N PRO A 114 10.07 -6.31 8.62
CA PRO A 114 10.23 -5.75 7.27
C PRO A 114 9.98 -4.23 7.22
N SER A 115 9.43 -3.63 8.28
CA SER A 115 9.17 -2.19 8.38
C SER A 115 10.38 -1.43 8.94
N LEU A 116 10.85 -0.44 8.18
CA LEU A 116 11.92 0.44 8.62
C LEU A 116 11.48 1.32 9.81
N ARG A 117 10.23 1.81 9.82
CA ARG A 117 9.70 2.66 10.89
C ARG A 117 9.57 1.88 12.20
N MET A 118 9.07 0.65 12.15
CA MET A 118 9.00 -0.22 13.32
C MET A 118 10.43 -0.54 13.82
N LYS A 119 11.35 -0.87 12.92
CA LYS A 119 12.75 -1.11 13.28
C LYS A 119 13.38 0.08 14.00
N GLU A 120 13.25 1.29 13.45
CA GLU A 120 13.76 2.53 14.07
C GLU A 120 13.12 2.81 15.44
N PHE A 121 11.82 2.56 15.57
CA PHE A 121 11.09 2.70 16.83
C PHE A 121 11.64 1.75 17.91
N LEU A 122 11.78 0.46 17.60
CA LEU A 122 12.30 -0.53 18.54
C LEU A 122 13.77 -0.26 18.87
N GLN A 123 14.57 0.19 17.88
CA GLN A 123 15.98 0.53 18.09
C GLN A 123 16.17 1.77 18.98
N GLY A 124 15.36 2.81 18.79
CA GLY A 124 15.42 3.97 19.68
C GLY A 124 14.90 3.64 21.08
N ALA A 125 13.90 2.76 21.22
CA ALA A 125 13.46 2.27 22.52
C ALA A 125 14.61 1.54 23.26
N MET A 126 15.34 0.65 22.57
CA MET A 126 16.55 0.03 23.13
C MET A 126 17.60 1.06 23.53
N ALA A 127 17.87 2.06 22.68
CA ALA A 127 18.86 3.09 22.97
C ALA A 127 18.47 3.93 24.20
N SER A 128 17.18 4.26 24.38
CA SER A 128 16.67 4.96 25.55
C SER A 128 16.80 4.12 26.83
N ILE A 129 16.55 2.81 26.76
CA ILE A 129 16.73 1.91 27.91
C ILE A 129 18.21 1.80 28.28
N SER A 130 19.08 1.53 27.30
CA SER A 130 20.53 1.33 27.54
C SER A 130 21.25 2.58 28.04
N SER A 131 20.77 3.77 27.68
CA SER A 131 21.33 5.04 28.15
C SER A 131 20.79 5.49 29.51
N GLY A 132 19.85 4.73 30.11
CA GLY A 132 19.14 5.15 31.33
C GLY A 132 18.26 6.39 31.11
N GLY A 133 17.91 6.68 29.87
CA GLY A 133 17.08 7.82 29.50
C GLY A 133 15.59 7.60 29.82
N ASN A 134 14.79 8.66 29.63
CA ASN A 134 13.35 8.57 29.83
C ASN A 134 12.68 7.92 28.61
N LEU A 135 12.40 6.62 28.71
CA LEU A 135 11.72 5.86 27.66
C LEU A 135 10.29 6.37 27.38
N THR A 136 9.57 6.83 28.40
CA THR A 136 8.24 7.43 28.24
C THR A 136 8.28 8.67 27.34
N GLU A 137 9.32 9.50 27.50
CA GLU A 137 9.53 10.69 26.65
C GLU A 137 9.88 10.31 25.21
N TYR A 138 10.67 9.25 25.03
CA TYR A 138 10.95 8.69 23.70
C TYR A 138 9.66 8.23 23.00
N PHE A 139 8.82 7.45 23.68
CA PHE A 139 7.54 7.00 23.15
C PHE A 139 6.64 8.17 22.78
N ARG A 140 6.52 9.17 23.66
CA ARG A 140 5.75 10.39 23.41
C ARG A 140 6.22 11.16 22.18
N THR A 141 7.53 11.35 22.06
CA THR A 141 8.13 12.03 20.92
C THR A 141 7.86 11.28 19.63
N LYS A 142 8.03 9.95 19.63
CA LYS A 142 7.77 9.11 18.45
C LYS A 142 6.29 9.00 18.10
N ALA A 143 5.39 8.97 19.08
CA ALA A 143 3.95 9.02 18.87
C ALA A 143 3.56 10.31 18.13
N ALA A 144 4.05 11.47 18.63
CA ALA A 144 3.78 12.76 18.01
C ALA A 144 4.37 12.84 16.60
N GLN A 145 5.62 12.38 16.41
CA GLN A 145 6.28 12.36 15.10
C GLN A 145 5.49 11.52 14.09
N TYR A 146 5.18 10.26 14.39
CA TYR A 146 4.50 9.38 13.44
C TYR A 146 3.04 9.74 13.23
N ALA A 147 2.36 10.30 14.23
CA ALA A 147 1.03 10.87 14.05
C ALA A 147 1.05 12.09 13.12
N LEU A 148 2.04 12.97 13.25
CA LEU A 148 2.21 14.11 12.36
C LEU A 148 2.52 13.67 10.93
N GLU A 149 3.46 12.75 10.73
CA GLU A 149 3.79 12.19 9.41
C GLU A 149 2.58 11.52 8.75
N ASN A 150 1.78 10.78 9.52
CA ASN A 150 0.55 10.15 9.02
C ASN A 150 -0.48 11.21 8.59
N ARG A 151 -0.69 12.26 9.40
CA ARG A 151 -1.58 13.38 9.04
C ARG A 151 -1.09 14.12 7.80
N GLN A 152 0.22 14.32 7.65
CA GLN A 152 0.80 14.95 6.47
C GLN A 152 0.58 14.09 5.22
N THR A 153 0.77 12.77 5.32
CA THR A 153 0.54 11.84 4.21
C THR A 153 -0.93 11.82 3.81
N GLN A 154 -1.85 11.78 4.77
CA GLN A 154 -3.29 11.88 4.52
C GLN A 154 -3.66 13.22 3.88
N LYS A 155 -3.08 14.34 4.35
CA LYS A 155 -3.31 15.66 3.77
C LYS A 155 -2.82 15.71 2.32
N LEU A 156 -1.61 15.25 2.04
CA LEU A 156 -1.05 15.19 0.68
C LEU A 156 -1.93 14.33 -0.25
N PHE A 157 -2.45 13.22 0.26
CA PHE A 157 -3.40 12.38 -0.48
C PHE A 157 -4.70 13.14 -0.81
N LEU A 158 -5.29 13.84 0.16
CA LEU A 158 -6.49 14.67 -0.06
C LEU A 158 -6.24 15.84 -1.01
N ASP A 159 -5.09 16.50 -0.89
CA ASP A 159 -4.69 17.61 -1.78
C ASP A 159 -4.53 17.09 -3.22
N THR A 160 -3.98 15.88 -3.39
CA THR A 160 -3.87 15.21 -4.72
C THR A 160 -5.25 14.89 -5.29
N LEU A 161 -6.16 14.34 -4.48
CA LEU A 161 -7.55 14.08 -4.90
C LEU A 161 -8.28 15.37 -5.27
N ALA A 162 -8.08 16.45 -4.52
CA ALA A 162 -8.66 17.76 -4.80
C ALA A 162 -8.16 18.32 -6.14
N LEU A 163 -6.86 18.28 -6.40
CA LEU A 163 -6.25 18.74 -7.65
C LEU A 163 -6.77 17.94 -8.87
N ILE A 164 -6.89 16.62 -8.74
CA ILE A 164 -7.44 15.75 -9.79
C ILE A 164 -8.92 16.07 -10.02
N SER A 165 -9.69 16.29 -8.95
CA SER A 165 -11.10 16.65 -9.04
C SER A 165 -11.32 18.01 -9.68
N GLU A 166 -10.51 19.02 -9.33
CA GLU A 166 -10.53 20.34 -9.95
C GLU A 166 -10.21 20.27 -11.44
N SER A 167 -9.19 19.49 -11.80
CA SER A 167 -8.79 19.26 -13.18
C SER A 167 -9.92 18.58 -13.97
N TYR A 168 -10.63 17.62 -13.38
CA TYR A 168 -11.80 16.99 -14.00
C TYR A 168 -12.96 17.96 -14.24
N VAL A 169 -13.33 18.76 -13.23
CA VAL A 169 -14.40 19.76 -13.37
C VAL A 169 -14.05 20.79 -14.44
N THR A 170 -12.79 21.23 -14.50
CA THR A 170 -12.37 22.25 -15.46
C THR A 170 -12.22 21.69 -16.88
N ALA A 171 -11.48 20.59 -17.05
CA ALA A 171 -11.19 20.07 -18.39
C ALA A 171 -12.36 19.27 -18.97
N MET A 172 -12.93 18.34 -18.22
CA MET A 172 -14.01 17.48 -18.71
C MET A 172 -15.35 18.20 -18.62
N VAL A 173 -15.77 18.68 -17.45
CA VAL A 173 -17.14 19.25 -17.30
C VAL A 173 -17.27 20.58 -18.04
N ALA A 174 -16.44 21.59 -17.74
CA ALA A 174 -16.55 22.87 -18.41
C ALA A 174 -16.24 22.78 -19.92
N GLY A 175 -15.24 21.98 -20.31
CA GLY A 175 -14.92 21.73 -21.72
C GLY A 175 -16.06 21.07 -22.50
N THR A 176 -16.69 20.03 -21.95
CA THR A 176 -17.83 19.38 -22.61
C THR A 176 -19.06 20.28 -22.64
N LEU A 177 -19.33 21.05 -21.58
CA LEU A 177 -20.42 22.04 -21.58
C LEU A 177 -20.23 23.10 -22.66
N PHE A 178 -19.00 23.61 -22.83
CA PHE A 178 -18.69 24.54 -23.91
C PHE A 178 -18.96 23.94 -25.30
N LEU A 179 -18.52 22.69 -25.52
CA LEU A 179 -18.80 21.96 -26.77
C LEU A 179 -20.30 21.76 -26.99
N ILE A 180 -21.06 21.42 -25.95
CA ILE A 180 -22.52 21.28 -26.02
C ILE A 180 -23.17 22.59 -26.44
N ILE A 181 -22.80 23.71 -25.81
CA ILE A 181 -23.37 25.04 -26.12
C ILE A 181 -23.05 25.42 -27.56
N LEU A 182 -21.78 25.32 -27.97
CA LEU A 182 -21.35 25.68 -29.32
C LEU A 182 -22.08 24.84 -30.37
N GLN A 183 -22.17 23.54 -30.17
CA GLN A 183 -22.82 22.61 -31.10
C GLN A 183 -24.34 22.79 -31.14
N SER A 184 -24.95 23.09 -29.98
CA SER A 184 -26.38 23.40 -29.91
C SER A 184 -26.72 24.64 -30.74
N ILE A 185 -25.94 25.71 -30.61
CA ILE A 185 -26.12 26.94 -31.41
C ILE A 185 -25.92 26.65 -32.91
N MET A 186 -24.87 25.90 -33.28
CA MET A 186 -24.60 25.54 -34.67
C MET A 186 -25.69 24.67 -35.28
N SER A 187 -26.25 23.72 -34.52
CA SER A 187 -27.36 22.87 -34.98
C SER A 187 -28.63 23.69 -35.25
N VAL A 188 -28.94 24.65 -34.38
CA VAL A 188 -30.12 25.53 -34.54
C VAL A 188 -29.94 26.51 -35.71
N LEU A 189 -28.77 27.14 -35.85
CA LEU A 189 -28.50 28.11 -36.91
C LEU A 189 -28.25 27.46 -38.28
N GLY A 190 -27.57 26.31 -38.29
CA GLY A 190 -27.20 25.57 -39.50
C GLY A 190 -28.33 24.72 -40.08
N GLY A 191 -29.46 24.58 -39.38
CA GLY A 191 -30.59 23.75 -39.82
C GLY A 191 -30.28 22.26 -39.89
N ASP A 192 -29.25 21.81 -39.17
CA ASP A 192 -28.82 20.41 -39.21
C ASP A 192 -29.87 19.53 -38.54
N SER A 193 -30.50 18.66 -39.33
CA SER A 193 -31.62 17.82 -38.88
C SER A 193 -31.17 16.70 -37.93
N LYS A 194 -29.87 16.38 -37.89
CA LYS A 194 -29.28 15.36 -37.02
C LYS A 194 -27.88 15.78 -36.54
N PRO A 195 -27.76 16.47 -35.40
CA PRO A 195 -26.46 16.89 -34.87
C PRO A 195 -25.69 15.69 -34.28
N ILE A 196 -25.10 14.87 -35.15
CA ILE A 196 -24.38 13.63 -34.78
C ILE A 196 -23.27 13.92 -33.77
N PHE A 197 -22.53 15.02 -33.93
CA PHE A 197 -21.44 15.39 -33.03
C PHE A 197 -21.94 15.69 -31.61
N LEU A 198 -23.12 16.33 -31.46
CA LEU A 198 -23.73 16.57 -30.16
C LEU A 198 -24.07 15.24 -29.46
N TYR A 199 -24.62 14.28 -30.20
CA TYR A 199 -24.90 12.95 -29.67
C TYR A 199 -23.63 12.21 -29.25
N VAL A 200 -22.54 12.31 -30.00
CA VAL A 200 -21.25 11.73 -29.61
C VAL A 200 -20.73 12.36 -28.31
N VAL A 201 -20.83 13.68 -28.16
CA VAL A 201 -20.38 14.34 -26.93
C VAL A 201 -21.18 13.86 -25.71
N ILE A 202 -22.51 13.80 -25.83
CA ILE A 202 -23.40 13.44 -24.71
C ILE A 202 -23.33 11.94 -24.38
N TYR A 203 -23.45 11.08 -25.40
CA TYR A 203 -23.58 9.63 -25.20
C TYR A 203 -22.24 8.88 -25.19
N LEU A 204 -21.14 9.50 -25.64
CA LEU A 204 -19.82 8.85 -25.64
C LEU A 204 -18.81 9.61 -24.77
N MET A 205 -18.55 10.89 -25.03
CA MET A 205 -17.47 11.61 -24.34
C MET A 205 -17.72 11.75 -22.84
N ILE A 206 -18.93 12.16 -22.43
CA ILE A 206 -19.27 12.30 -21.00
C ILE A 206 -19.15 10.96 -20.25
N PRO A 207 -19.87 9.89 -20.63
CA PRO A 207 -19.80 8.63 -19.88
C PRO A 207 -18.40 8.02 -19.90
N PHE A 208 -17.67 8.14 -21.01
CA PHE A 208 -16.29 7.69 -21.08
C PHE A 208 -15.37 8.50 -20.15
N GLY A 209 -15.49 9.83 -20.17
CA GLY A 209 -14.71 10.72 -19.31
C GLY A 209 -14.97 10.48 -17.82
N THR A 210 -16.24 10.31 -17.43
CA THR A 210 -16.61 9.98 -16.05
C THR A 210 -16.12 8.60 -15.64
N MET A 211 -16.24 7.59 -16.51
CA MET A 211 -15.75 6.23 -16.22
C MET A 211 -14.23 6.20 -16.05
N MET A 212 -13.50 6.90 -16.93
CA MET A 212 -12.05 7.06 -16.84
C MET A 212 -11.62 7.75 -15.53
N PHE A 213 -12.34 8.80 -15.12
CA PHE A 213 -12.11 9.48 -13.84
C PHE A 213 -12.35 8.57 -12.62
N ILE A 214 -13.45 7.81 -12.60
CA ILE A 214 -13.76 6.88 -11.51
C ILE A 214 -12.66 5.82 -11.38
N ILE A 215 -12.21 5.23 -12.49
CA ILE A 215 -11.15 4.22 -12.50
C ILE A 215 -9.84 4.82 -11.97
N MET A 216 -9.50 6.03 -12.38
CA MET A 216 -8.30 6.73 -11.90
C MET A 216 -8.34 6.92 -10.37
N ILE A 217 -9.42 7.47 -9.83
CA ILE A 217 -9.59 7.67 -8.38
C ILE A 217 -9.56 6.33 -7.62
N SER A 218 -10.24 5.31 -8.14
CA SER A 218 -10.25 3.97 -7.55
C SER A 218 -8.85 3.34 -7.51
N SER A 219 -8.03 3.55 -8.54
CA SER A 219 -6.67 3.01 -8.58
C SER A 219 -5.70 3.71 -7.61
N MET A 220 -5.97 4.98 -7.31
CA MET A 220 -5.13 5.80 -6.43
C MET A 220 -5.52 5.68 -4.97
N THR A 221 -6.77 5.32 -4.68
CA THR A 221 -7.25 5.13 -3.31
C THR A 221 -6.65 3.84 -2.75
N PRO A 222 -5.77 3.90 -1.74
CA PRO A 222 -5.30 2.71 -1.05
C PRO A 222 -6.52 2.01 -0.45
N GLU A 223 -6.85 0.80 -0.90
CA GLU A 223 -7.82 -0.04 -0.20
C GLU A 223 -7.32 -0.22 1.24
N SER A 224 -8.20 0.16 2.18
CA SER A 224 -8.02 0.08 3.63
C SER A 224 -8.05 -1.36 4.13
#